data_AF-A0A958HJM2-F1
#
_entry.id   AF-A0A958HJM2-F1
#
_cell.length_a   1.000
_cell.length_b   1.000
_cell.length_c   1.000
_cell.angle_alpha   90.00
_cell.angle_beta   90.00
_cell.angle_gamma   90.00
#
_symmetry.space_group_name_H-M   'P 1'
#
loop_
_entity.id
_entity.type
_entity.pdbx_description
1 polymer ?
#
loop_
_entity_poly.entity_id
_entity_poly.type
_entity_poly.pdbx_seq_one_letter_code
_entity_poly.pdbx_strand_id
1 'polypeptide(L)' 'MSWEDQEDTTVYKVVINHEEQYSIWPVDRENPLGWNDVGKSGTKQECLDYISEVWTDMRPLSLRKKMEEMERERQANEGD' A
#
# COMPACT_ATOMS: atom_id res chain seq x y z
N MET A 1 -10.96 -22.31 26.53
CA MET A 1 -10.97 -20.88 26.90
C MET A 1 -10.18 -20.17 25.82
N SER A 2 -10.88 -19.63 24.81
CA SER A 2 -10.26 -18.90 23.70
C SER A 2 -10.01 -17.46 24.17
N TRP A 3 -8.76 -17.04 24.09
CA TRP A 3 -8.24 -15.75 24.54
C TRP A 3 -8.18 -14.76 23.37
N GLU A 4 -9.17 -14.78 22.47
CA GLU A 4 -9.09 -14.04 21.19
C GLU A 4 -10.04 -12.83 21.10
N ASP A 5 -10.83 -12.55 22.14
CA ASP A 5 -11.88 -11.53 22.09
C ASP A 5 -11.55 -10.28 22.93
N GLN A 6 -10.28 -9.89 23.04
CA GLN A 6 -10.01 -8.49 23.36
C GLN A 6 -10.34 -7.69 22.11
N GLU A 7 -11.54 -7.12 22.06
CA GLU A 7 -11.95 -6.18 21.03
C GLU A 7 -10.82 -5.15 20.81
N ASP A 8 -10.10 -5.28 19.69
CA ASP A 8 -9.06 -4.34 19.31
C ASP A 8 -9.75 -3.03 18.91
N THR A 9 -10.03 -2.21 19.91
CA THR A 9 -10.64 -0.87 19.77
C THR A 9 -9.68 0.15 19.17
N THR A 10 -8.46 -0.28 18.81
CA THR A 10 -7.45 0.52 18.15
C THR A 10 -7.95 0.97 16.78
N VAL A 11 -7.95 2.28 16.54
CA VAL A 11 -8.24 2.85 15.24
C VAL A 11 -6.95 2.95 14.43
N TYR A 12 -6.99 2.43 13.21
CA TYR A 12 -5.89 2.46 12.27
C TYR A 12 -6.19 3.42 11.13
N LYS A 13 -5.14 3.85 10.45
CA LYS A 13 -5.17 4.56 9.19
C LYS A 13 -4.35 3.82 8.15
N VAL A 14 -4.74 3.94 6.90
CA VAL A 14 -4.02 3.35 5.77
C VAL A 14 -2.93 4.30 5.34
N VAL A 15 -1.71 3.78 5.23
CA VAL A 15 -0.52 4.51 4.83
C VAL A 15 0.11 3.89 3.59
N ILE A 16 0.77 4.72 2.79
CA ILE A 16 1.48 4.32 1.57
C ILE A 16 2.91 4.87 1.57
N ASN A 17 3.85 4.08 1.07
CA ASN A 17 5.24 4.52 0.89
C ASN A 17 5.55 4.93 -0.57
N HIS A 18 6.77 5.38 -0.81
CA HIS A 18 7.25 5.80 -2.14
C HIS A 18 7.33 4.68 -3.18
N GLU A 19 7.25 3.40 -2.78
CA GLU A 19 7.18 2.25 -3.67
C GLU A 19 5.74 1.80 -3.95
N GLU A 20 4.74 2.58 -3.53
CA GLU A 20 3.30 2.27 -3.62
C GLU A 20 2.88 1.02 -2.83
N GLN A 21 3.59 0.73 -1.73
CA GLN A 21 3.22 -0.35 -0.82
C GLN A 21 2.28 0.20 0.25
N TYR A 22 1.18 -0.52 0.49
CA TYR A 22 0.17 -0.17 1.47
C TYR A 22 0.41 -0.88 2.80
N SER A 23 0.09 -0.20 3.90
CA SER A 23 0.07 -0.78 5.25
C SER A 23 -0.96 -0.07 6.11
N ILE A 24 -1.20 -0.61 7.31
CA ILE A 24 -1.99 0.03 8.35
C ILE A 24 -1.07 0.56 9.45
N TRP A 25 -1.40 1.73 9.99
CA TRP A 25 -0.68 2.37 11.08
C TRP A 25 -1.66 2.88 12.14
N PRO A 26 -1.33 2.85 13.44
CA PRO A 26 -2.19 3.43 14.47
C PRO A 26 -2.44 4.92 14.21
N VAL A 27 -3.68 5.38 14.34
CA VAL A 27 -4.05 6.78 14.05
C VAL A 27 -3.48 7.78 15.07
N ASP A 28 -3.19 7.30 16.29
CA ASP A 28 -2.63 8.06 17.41
C ASP A 28 -1.13 8.33 17.27
N ARG A 29 -0.48 7.76 16.25
CA ARG A 29 0.97 7.90 16.01
C ARG A 29 1.27 8.70 14.75
N GLU A 30 2.33 9.48 14.83
CA GLU A 30 2.93 10.09 13.64
C GLU A 30 3.43 9.00 12.67
N ASN A 31 3.41 9.32 11.39
CA ASN A 31 3.87 8.40 10.36
C ASN A 31 5.40 8.27 10.40
N PRO A 32 5.93 7.05 10.20
CA PRO A 32 7.35 6.89 9.95
C PRO A 32 7.76 7.68 8.70
N LEU A 33 9.03 8.10 8.65
CA LEU A 33 9.58 8.81 7.49
C LEU A 33 9.37 8.00 6.20
N GLY A 34 8.89 8.68 5.15
CA GLY A 34 8.62 8.06 3.85
C GLY A 34 7.25 7.38 3.72
N TRP A 35 6.41 7.43 4.75
CA TRP A 35 5.01 6.99 4.72
C TRP A 35 4.05 8.17 4.76
N ASN A 36 2.99 8.09 3.97
CA ASN A 36 1.96 9.12 3.86
C ASN A 36 0.57 8.53 4.10
N ASP A 37 -0.35 9.32 4.65
CA ASP A 37 -1.73 8.90 4.86
C ASP A 37 -2.50 8.86 3.52
N VAL A 38 -3.27 7.79 3.31
CA VAL A 38 -4.12 7.61 2.11
C VAL A 38 -5.53 8.19 2.32
N GLY A 39 -5.88 8.55 3.56
CA GLY A 39 -7.18 9.13 3.90
C GLY A 39 -8.26 8.13 4.33
N LYS A 40 -7.95 6.82 4.35
CA LYS A 40 -8.81 5.79 4.96
C LYS A 40 -8.37 5.53 6.40
N SER A 41 -9.32 5.54 7.33
CA SER A 41 -9.12 5.12 8.73
C SER A 41 -10.34 4.35 9.24
N GLY A 42 -10.15 3.52 10.25
CA GLY A 42 -11.21 2.72 10.86
C GLY A 42 -10.65 1.58 11.68
N THR A 43 -11.45 0.53 11.86
CA THR A 43 -10.97 -0.72 12.46
C THR A 43 -9.88 -1.34 11.59
N LYS A 44 -9.12 -2.26 12.19
CA LYS A 44 -8.13 -3.06 11.46
C LYS A 44 -8.72 -3.72 10.22
N GLN A 45 -9.91 -4.32 10.35
CA GLN A 45 -10.56 -5.02 9.25
C GLN A 45 -10.93 -4.07 8.11
N GLU A 46 -11.59 -2.94 8.41
CA GLU A 46 -11.98 -1.96 7.39
C GLU A 46 -10.78 -1.38 6.62
N CYS A 47 -9.64 -1.24 7.28
CA CYS A 47 -8.41 -0.76 6.64
C CYS A 47 -7.78 -1.85 5.75
N LEU A 48 -7.77 -3.11 6.20
CA LEU A 48 -7.27 -4.24 5.41
C LEU A 48 -8.15 -4.52 4.19
N ASP A 49 -9.47 -4.45 4.34
CA ASP A 49 -10.41 -4.60 3.22
C ASP A 49 -10.18 -3.53 2.15
N TYR A 50 -9.99 -2.27 2.57
CA TYR A 50 -9.62 -1.19 1.65
C TYR A 50 -8.30 -1.47 0.92
N ILE A 51 -7.25 -1.91 1.64
CA ILE A 51 -5.96 -2.26 1.02
C ILE A 51 -6.15 -3.39 -0.01
N SER A 52 -6.94 -4.41 0.33
CA SER A 52 -7.23 -5.52 -0.59
C SER A 52 -7.96 -5.07 -1.85
N GLU A 53 -8.79 -4.03 -1.77
CA GLU A 53 -9.51 -3.47 -2.93
C GLU A 53 -8.58 -2.66 -3.83
N VAL A 54 -7.71 -1.82 -3.25
CA VAL A 54 -6.89 -0.86 -4.03
C VAL A 54 -5.53 -1.41 -4.45
N TRP A 55 -4.94 -2.34 -3.69
CA TRP A 55 -3.61 -2.87 -3.95
C TRP A 55 -3.64 -4.05 -4.92
N THR A 56 -4.02 -3.76 -6.16
CA THR A 56 -4.20 -4.75 -7.24
C THR A 56 -2.89 -5.20 -7.90
N ASP A 57 -1.86 -4.36 -7.85
CA ASP A 57 -0.51 -4.67 -8.35
C ASP A 57 0.51 -4.54 -7.23
N MET A 58 0.99 -5.69 -6.74
CA MET A 58 1.97 -5.75 -5.66
C MET A 58 3.42 -5.56 -6.12
N ARG A 59 3.66 -5.30 -7.41
CA ARG A 59 5.01 -5.00 -7.90
C ARG A 59 5.45 -3.63 -7.39
N PRO A 60 6.68 -3.49 -6.85
CA PRO A 60 7.21 -2.19 -6.47
C PRO A 60 7.16 -1.20 -7.63
N LEU A 61 6.84 0.07 -7.35
CA LEU A 61 6.81 1.13 -8.38
C LEU A 61 8.11 1.19 -9.19
N SER A 62 9.25 0.98 -8.54
CA SER A 62 10.57 0.96 -9.17
C SER A 62 10.70 -0.14 -10.23
N LEU A 63 10.14 -1.32 -9.98
CA LEU A 63 10.12 -2.42 -10.94
C LEU A 63 9.18 -2.12 -12.11
N ARG A 64 7.99 -1.59 -11.83
CA ARG A 64 7.01 -1.21 -12.86
C ARG A 64 7.60 -0.20 -13.85
N LYS A 65 8.23 0.86 -13.34
CA LYS A 65 8.92 1.87 -14.15
C LYS A 65 10.01 1.27 -15.05
N LYS A 66 10.83 0.36 -14.52
CA LYS A 66 11.87 -0.32 -15.33
C LYS A 66 11.27 -1.17 -16.44
N MET A 67 10.17 -1.88 -16.17
CA MET A 67 9.51 -2.68 -17.20
C MET A 67 8.90 -1.80 -18.31
N GLU A 68 8.24 -0.70 -17.95
CA GLU A 68 7.70 0.28 -18.91
C GLU A 68 8.79 0.94 -19.77
N GLU A 69 9.95 1.23 -19.18
CA GLU A 69 11.11 1.78 -19.89
C GLU A 69 11.66 0.77 -20.90
N MET A 70 11.91 -0.48 -20.49
CA MET A 70 12.39 -1.54 -21.37
C MET A 70 11.42 -1.82 -22.53
N GLU A 71 10.11 -1.79 -22.27
CA GLU A 71 9.10 -2.00 -23.31
C GLU A 71 9.10 -0.85 -24.33
N ARG A 72 9.25 0.39 -23.86
CA ARG A 72 9.35 1.57 -24.73
C ARG A 72 10.59 1.54 -25.60
N GLU A 73 11.75 1.17 -25.04
CA GLU A 73 12.99 1.01 -25.79
C GLU A 73 12.88 -0.06 -26.87
N ARG A 74 12.25 -1.20 -26.53
CA ARG A 74 12.02 -2.28 -27.49
C ARG A 74 11.15 -1.82 -28.66
N GLN A 75 10.05 -1.13 -28.39
CA GLN A 75 9.16 -0.60 -29.44
C GLN A 75 9.88 0.44 -30.32
N ALA A 76 10.75 1.26 -29.75
CA ALA A 76 11.54 2.23 -30.51
C ALA A 76 12.55 1.56 -31.46
N ASN A 77 13.17 0.46 -31.03
CA ASN A 77 14.16 -0.27 -31.84
C ASN A 77 13.54 -1.18 -32.91
N GLU A 78 12.27 -1.57 -32.79
CA GLU A 78 11.56 -2.37 -33.79
C GLU A 78 10.95 -1.51 -34.94
N GLY A 79 10.94 -0.19 -34.79
CA GLY A 79 10.36 0.77 -35.75
C GLY A 79 11.35 1.46 -36.69
N ASP A 80 12.65 1.12 -36.62
CA ASP A 80 13.74 1.65 -37.48
C ASP A 80 14.10 0.67 -38.60
#